data_AF-A0A8T4JDX2-F1
#
_entry.id   AF-A0A8T4JDX2-F1
#
_cell.length_a   1.000
_cell.length_b   1.000
_cell.length_c   1.000
_cell.angle_alpha   90.00
_cell.angle_beta   90.00
_cell.angle_gamma   90.00
#
_symmetry.space_group_name_H-M   'P 1'
#
loop_
_entity.id
_entity.type
_entity.pdbx_description
1 polymer ?
#
loop_
_entity_poly.entity_id
_entity_poly.type
_entity_poly.pdbx_seq_one_letter_code
_entity_poly.pdbx_strand_id
1 'polypeptide(L)'
;MKGQIYLVTAIFIMIMLVFLRASVMDVSNLRKESFYDDFIDLKEEYVHVISTSLLNSENITDNLDEFVLFSEEYYSQRGMNHTISYNVSQTSSNAIVDVYIYLGNDKSYLSDSFTIERDVY
;
A
#
# COMPACT_ATOMS: atom_id res chain seq x y z
N MET A 1 -36.47 35.86 8.79
CA MET A 1 -35.78 34.83 9.62
C MET A 1 -35.34 33.58 8.84
N LYS A 2 -36.10 33.05 7.86
CA LYS A 2 -35.66 31.89 7.05
C LYS A 2 -34.50 32.17 6.09
N GLY A 3 -34.44 33.37 5.47
CA GLY A 3 -33.40 33.73 4.50
C GLY A 3 -31.99 33.92 5.09
N GLN A 4 -31.89 34.31 6.37
CA GLN A 4 -30.60 34.47 7.05
C GLN A 4 -29.93 33.13 7.35
N ILE A 5 -30.72 32.07 7.58
CA ILE A 5 -30.21 30.72 7.82
C ILE A 5 -29.50 30.21 6.55
N TYR A 6 -30.11 30.37 5.38
CA TYR A 6 -29.48 29.96 4.11
C TYR A 6 -28.18 30.71 3.82
N LEU A 7 -28.12 32.00 4.16
CA LEU A 7 -26.90 32.80 3.98
C LEU A 7 -25.76 32.29 4.89
N VAL A 8 -26.06 32.01 6.15
CA VAL A 8 -25.08 31.48 7.12
C VAL A 8 -24.58 30.10 6.72
N THR A 9 -25.47 29.22 6.25
CA THR A 9 -25.09 27.89 5.75
C THR A 9 -24.19 27.99 4.52
N ALA A 10 -24.48 28.89 3.58
CA ALA A 10 -23.66 29.08 2.38
C ALA A 10 -22.25 29.60 2.73
N ILE A 11 -22.13 30.50 3.71
CA ILE A 11 -20.84 30.99 4.21
C ILE A 11 -20.05 29.85 4.86
N PHE A 12 -20.70 29.01 5.67
CA PHE A 12 -20.06 27.83 6.29
C PHE A 12 -19.54 26.83 5.26
N ILE A 13 -20.32 26.55 4.21
CA ILE A 13 -19.91 25.66 3.11
C ILE A 13 -18.72 26.26 2.36
N MET A 14 -18.71 27.56 2.07
CA MET A 14 -17.57 28.22 1.42
C MET A 14 -16.31 28.17 2.27
N ILE A 15 -16.41 28.40 3.58
CA ILE A 15 -15.27 28.28 4.50
C ILE A 15 -14.74 26.85 4.51
N MET A 16 -15.61 25.83 4.58
CA MET A 16 -15.19 24.43 4.49
C MET A 16 -14.49 24.10 3.18
N LEU A 17 -14.98 24.61 2.04
CA LEU A 17 -14.34 24.39 0.73
C LEU A 17 -12.97 25.07 0.63
N VAL A 18 -12.78 26.24 1.26
CA VAL A 18 -11.48 26.92 1.32
C VAL A 18 -10.48 26.15 2.19
N PHE A 19 -10.90 25.62 3.34
CA PHE A 19 -10.06 24.74 4.16
C PHE A 19 -9.75 23.41 3.45
N LEU A 20 -10.70 22.84 2.72
CA LEU A 20 -10.48 21.65 1.89
C LEU A 20 -9.46 21.92 0.77
N ARG A 21 -9.49 23.11 0.16
CA ARG A 21 -8.52 23.49 -0.87
C ARG A 21 -7.13 23.75 -0.30
N ALA A 22 -7.04 24.37 0.88
CA ALA A 22 -5.78 24.59 1.58
C ALA A 22 -5.15 23.26 2.05
N SER A 23 -5.95 22.32 2.57
CA SER A 23 -5.47 20.98 2.92
C SER A 23 -5.04 20.19 1.68
N VAL A 24 -5.73 20.31 0.55
CA VAL A 24 -5.31 19.66 -0.71
C VAL A 24 -3.99 20.22 -1.28
N MET A 25 -3.65 21.49 -1.03
CA MET A 25 -2.35 22.05 -1.45
C MET A 25 -1.18 21.54 -0.57
N ASP A 26 -1.40 21.38 0.73
CA ASP A 26 -0.40 20.81 1.66
C ASP A 26 -0.20 19.29 1.46
N VAL A 27 -1.28 18.59 1.05
CA VAL A 27 -1.26 17.16 0.69
C VAL A 27 -0.28 16.86 -0.45
N SER A 28 0.08 17.82 -1.30
CA SER A 28 0.98 17.55 -2.44
C SER A 28 2.45 17.33 -2.03
N ASN A 29 2.90 17.94 -0.93
CA ASN A 29 4.23 17.71 -0.37
C ASN A 29 4.22 16.56 0.65
N LEU A 30 3.14 16.39 1.44
CA LEU A 30 2.92 15.21 2.28
C LEU A 30 2.81 13.90 1.48
N ARG A 31 2.29 13.94 0.25
CA ARG A 31 2.20 12.77 -0.66
C ARG A 31 3.54 12.19 -1.10
N LYS A 32 4.63 12.97 -1.03
CA LYS A 32 5.97 12.45 -1.36
C LYS A 32 6.57 11.63 -0.22
N GLU A 33 6.34 12.05 1.03
CA GLU A 33 6.73 11.26 2.21
C GLU A 33 5.82 10.02 2.34
N SER A 34 4.51 10.18 2.14
CA SER A 34 3.57 9.04 2.24
C SER A 34 3.81 7.94 1.20
N PHE A 35 4.34 8.27 0.03
CA PHE A 35 4.62 7.26 -1.01
C PHE A 35 5.78 6.35 -0.63
N TYR A 36 6.78 6.88 0.09
CA TYR A 36 7.89 6.09 0.60
C TYR A 36 7.43 5.24 1.80
N ASP A 37 6.66 5.82 2.71
CA ASP A 37 6.11 5.10 3.86
C ASP A 37 5.18 3.96 3.41
N ASP A 38 4.26 4.23 2.47
CA ASP A 38 3.37 3.22 1.87
C ASP A 38 4.17 2.07 1.21
N PHE A 39 5.37 2.34 0.68
CA PHE A 39 6.26 1.33 0.09
C PHE A 39 6.95 0.47 1.14
N ILE A 40 7.42 1.08 2.23
CA ILE A 40 8.08 0.38 3.34
C ILE A 40 7.09 -0.50 4.08
N ASP A 41 5.90 0.02 4.40
CA ASP A 41 4.84 -0.73 5.08
C ASP A 41 4.46 -1.99 4.28
N LEU A 42 4.31 -1.87 2.95
CA LEU A 42 4.02 -3.00 2.08
C LEU A 42 5.09 -4.09 2.18
N LYS A 43 6.36 -3.69 2.12
CA LYS A 43 7.49 -4.59 2.22
C LYS A 43 7.52 -5.32 3.56
N GLU A 44 7.27 -4.61 4.66
CA GLU A 44 7.23 -5.21 6.01
C GLU A 44 6.08 -6.21 6.16
N GLU A 45 4.91 -5.90 5.61
CA GLU A 45 3.76 -6.81 5.60
C GLU A 45 4.01 -8.08 4.77
N TYR A 46 4.63 -7.98 3.58
CA TYR A 46 5.05 -9.18 2.82
C TYR A 46 5.99 -10.06 3.66
N VAL A 47 6.97 -9.46 4.34
CA VAL A 47 7.89 -10.20 5.21
C VAL A 47 7.13 -10.89 6.34
N HIS A 48 6.16 -10.22 6.94
CA HIS A 48 5.35 -10.77 8.02
C HIS A 48 4.47 -11.94 7.57
N VAL A 49 3.75 -11.79 6.46
CA VAL A 49 2.87 -12.82 5.89
C VAL A 49 3.67 -14.07 5.53
N ILE A 50 4.81 -13.90 4.83
CA ILE A 50 5.68 -15.03 4.45
C ILE A 50 6.22 -15.73 5.70
N SER A 51 6.73 -14.96 6.66
CA SER A 51 7.29 -15.50 7.90
C SER A 51 6.25 -16.31 8.70
N THR A 52 5.01 -15.82 8.77
CA THR A 52 3.91 -16.48 9.48
C THR A 52 3.41 -17.72 8.75
N SER A 53 3.22 -17.64 7.44
CA SER A 53 2.79 -18.78 6.61
C SER A 53 3.78 -19.94 6.70
N LEU A 54 5.07 -19.60 6.71
CA LEU A 54 6.15 -20.57 6.92
C LEU A 54 6.13 -21.19 8.34
N LEU A 55 5.62 -20.50 9.37
CA LEU A 55 5.50 -21.03 10.74
C LEU A 55 4.38 -22.04 10.87
N ASN A 56 3.30 -21.84 10.13
CA ASN A 56 2.06 -22.59 10.31
C ASN A 56 1.90 -23.76 9.32
N SER A 57 2.92 -24.09 8.52
CA SER A 57 2.82 -25.08 7.42
C SER A 57 1.67 -24.80 6.44
N GLU A 58 1.31 -23.51 6.30
CA GLU A 58 0.26 -23.05 5.40
C GLU A 58 0.75 -23.03 3.95
N ASN A 59 -0.20 -23.00 3.00
CA ASN A 59 0.14 -22.84 1.60
C ASN A 59 0.61 -21.40 1.34
N ILE A 60 1.94 -21.21 1.31
CA ILE A 60 2.60 -19.91 1.14
C ILE A 60 2.11 -19.20 -0.13
N THR A 61 1.91 -19.95 -1.22
CA THR A 61 1.50 -19.38 -2.51
C THR A 61 0.11 -18.76 -2.42
N ASP A 62 -0.86 -19.44 -1.82
CA ASP A 62 -2.24 -18.94 -1.72
C ASP A 62 -2.32 -17.65 -0.87
N ASN A 63 -1.60 -17.61 0.26
CA ASN A 63 -1.56 -16.43 1.12
C ASN A 63 -0.91 -15.22 0.42
N LEU A 64 0.14 -15.47 -0.38
CA LEU A 64 0.79 -14.41 -1.15
C LEU A 64 -0.07 -13.92 -2.31
N ASP A 65 -0.78 -14.81 -3.01
CA ASP A 65 -1.69 -14.44 -4.10
C ASP A 65 -2.81 -13.52 -3.57
N GLU A 66 -3.42 -13.87 -2.43
CA GLU A 66 -4.46 -13.05 -1.80
C GLU A 66 -3.93 -11.68 -1.36
N PHE A 67 -2.73 -11.66 -0.74
CA PHE A 67 -2.11 -10.40 -0.32
C PHE A 67 -1.68 -9.51 -1.49
N VAL A 68 -1.19 -10.10 -2.59
CA VAL A 68 -0.90 -9.38 -3.85
C VAL A 68 -2.18 -8.75 -4.36
N LEU A 69 -3.26 -9.52 -4.56
CA LEU A 69 -4.54 -9.01 -5.05
C LEU A 69 -5.07 -7.84 -4.21
N PHE A 70 -5.02 -7.96 -2.88
CA PHE A 70 -5.41 -6.88 -1.96
C PHE A 70 -4.54 -5.63 -2.15
N SER A 71 -3.22 -5.81 -2.23
CA SER A 71 -2.26 -4.71 -2.43
C SER A 71 -2.52 -4.00 -3.76
N GLU A 72 -2.69 -4.77 -4.84
CA GLU A 72 -2.99 -4.23 -6.17
C GLU A 72 -4.27 -3.39 -6.17
N GLU A 73 -5.33 -3.86 -5.51
CA GLU A 73 -6.58 -3.11 -5.38
C GLU A 73 -6.37 -1.81 -4.58
N TYR A 74 -5.71 -1.88 -3.42
CA TYR A 74 -5.46 -0.74 -2.56
C TYR A 74 -4.65 0.37 -3.26
N TYR A 75 -3.56 0.00 -3.94
CA TYR A 75 -2.69 0.96 -4.62
C TYR A 75 -3.31 1.48 -5.93
N SER A 76 -4.08 0.67 -6.65
CA SER A 76 -4.89 1.11 -7.79
C SER A 76 -5.85 2.24 -7.41
N GLN A 77 -6.58 2.08 -6.30
CA GLN A 77 -7.55 3.07 -5.82
C GLN A 77 -6.89 4.42 -5.48
N ARG A 78 -5.59 4.41 -5.18
CA ARG A 78 -4.78 5.60 -4.88
C ARG A 78 -4.13 6.21 -6.13
N GLY A 79 -4.37 5.66 -7.32
CA GLY A 79 -3.81 6.12 -8.59
C GLY A 79 -2.32 5.81 -8.73
N MET A 80 -1.85 4.74 -8.07
CA MET A 80 -0.47 4.26 -8.20
C MET A 80 -0.40 3.11 -9.20
N ASN A 81 0.53 3.22 -10.14
CA ASN A 81 0.97 2.09 -10.94
C ASN A 81 1.75 1.15 -10.01
N HIS A 82 1.42 -0.12 -10.04
CA HIS A 82 2.02 -1.10 -9.16
C HIS A 82 2.23 -2.40 -9.93
N THR A 83 3.27 -3.13 -9.56
CA THR A 83 3.51 -4.48 -10.05
C THR A 83 4.19 -5.23 -8.93
N ILE A 84 3.56 -6.30 -8.47
CA ILE A 84 4.11 -7.18 -7.46
C ILE A 84 4.19 -8.56 -8.06
N SER A 85 5.36 -9.17 -7.98
CA SER A 85 5.58 -10.54 -8.44
C SER A 85 6.43 -11.27 -7.44
N TYR A 86 6.17 -12.56 -7.28
CA TYR A 86 6.95 -13.38 -6.38
C TYR A 86 7.17 -14.77 -6.97
N ASN A 87 8.19 -15.44 -6.46
CA ASN A 87 8.48 -16.83 -6.77
C ASN A 87 8.72 -17.60 -5.47
N VAL A 88 8.09 -18.76 -5.34
CA VAL A 88 8.24 -19.64 -4.19
C VAL A 88 8.98 -20.89 -4.64
N SER A 89 10.17 -21.10 -4.08
CA SER A 89 10.95 -22.33 -4.26
C SER A 89 10.94 -23.10 -2.95
N GLN A 90 10.21 -24.21 -2.92
CA GLN A 90 10.11 -25.07 -1.74
C GLN A 90 10.86 -26.38 -1.95
N THR A 91 11.66 -26.75 -0.97
CA THR A 91 12.33 -28.03 -0.83
C THR A 91 11.85 -28.72 0.44
N SER A 92 12.27 -29.96 0.68
CA SER A 92 11.88 -30.73 1.86
C SER A 92 12.32 -30.11 3.19
N SER A 93 13.35 -29.26 3.18
CA SER A 93 13.93 -28.65 4.39
C SER A 93 13.95 -27.13 4.36
N ASN A 94 13.72 -26.50 3.21
CA ASN A 94 13.88 -25.06 3.05
C ASN A 94 12.77 -24.51 2.15
N ALA A 95 12.29 -23.32 2.47
CA ALA A 95 11.48 -22.52 1.58
C ALA A 95 12.18 -21.18 1.32
N ILE A 96 12.22 -20.78 0.06
CA ILE A 96 12.80 -19.53 -0.41
C ILE A 96 11.70 -18.78 -1.15
N VAL A 97 11.45 -17.54 -0.74
CA VAL A 97 10.50 -16.66 -1.42
C VAL A 97 11.24 -15.44 -1.92
N ASP A 98 11.25 -15.26 -3.25
CA ASP A 98 11.77 -14.07 -3.91
C ASP A 98 10.61 -13.14 -4.25
N VAL A 99 10.65 -11.89 -3.76
CA VAL A 99 9.60 -10.89 -4.00
C VAL A 99 10.19 -9.70 -4.76
N TYR A 100 9.47 -9.23 -5.77
CA TYR A 100 9.79 -8.04 -6.55
C TYR A 100 8.61 -7.08 -6.49
N ILE A 101 8.86 -5.85 -6.04
CA ILE A 101 7.85 -4.80 -5.89
C ILE A 101 8.26 -3.61 -6.74
N TYR A 102 7.34 -3.15 -7.58
CA TYR A 102 7.40 -1.86 -8.26
C TYR A 102 6.19 -1.04 -7.87
N LEU A 103 6.43 0.19 -7.40
CA LEU A 103 5.40 1.19 -7.15
C LEU A 103 5.79 2.48 -7.88
N GLY A 104 4.83 3.10 -8.54
CA GLY A 104 5.06 4.31 -9.33
C GLY A 104 3.83 5.20 -9.43
N ASN A 105 4.08 6.47 -9.66
CA ASN A 105 3.09 7.45 -10.10
C ASN A 105 3.73 8.35 -11.17
N ASP A 106 2.99 9.31 -11.72
CA ASP A 106 3.46 10.21 -12.80
C ASP A 106 4.74 11.01 -12.47
N LYS A 107 5.18 11.07 -11.20
CA LYS A 107 6.29 11.90 -10.74
C LYS A 107 7.41 11.15 -10.02
N SER A 108 7.16 9.95 -9.51
CA SER A 108 8.12 9.18 -8.71
C SER A 108 7.92 7.68 -8.89
N TYR A 109 9.01 6.92 -8.74
CA TYR A 109 8.98 5.46 -8.75
C TYR A 109 9.89 4.91 -7.65
N LEU A 110 9.51 3.75 -7.11
CA LEU A 110 10.25 2.95 -6.16
C LEU A 110 10.20 1.49 -6.62
N SER A 111 11.32 0.81 -6.50
CA SER A 111 11.43 -0.62 -6.79
C SER A 111 12.35 -1.28 -5.80
N ASP A 112 11.99 -2.47 -5.34
CA ASP A 112 12.83 -3.26 -4.46
C ASP A 112 12.61 -4.75 -4.72
N SER A 113 13.60 -5.55 -4.33
CA SER A 113 13.52 -7.00 -4.36
C SER A 113 14.17 -7.57 -3.11
N PHE A 114 13.52 -8.54 -2.48
CA PHE A 114 14.05 -9.20 -1.31
C PHE A 114 13.75 -10.69 -1.32
N THR A 115 14.62 -11.45 -0.67
CA THR A 115 14.51 -12.90 -0.52
C THR A 115 14.29 -13.23 0.94
N ILE A 116 13.34 -14.13 1.21
CA ILE A 116 13.08 -14.67 2.55
C ILE A 116 13.40 -16.15 2.52
N GLU A 117 14.44 -16.53 3.26
CA GLU A 117 14.88 -17.91 3.41
C GLU A 117 14.42 -18.44 4.76
N ARG A 118 13.98 -19.69 4.79
CA ARG A 118 13.72 -20.39 6.04
C ARG A 118 14.03 -21.86 5.97
N ASP A 119 14.72 -22.35 6.99
CA ASP A 119 14.80 -23.76 7.34
C ASP A 119 13.45 -24.23 7.92
N VAL A 120 12.77 -25.11 7.21
CA VAL A 120 11.59 -25.85 7.65
C VAL A 120 12.10 -27.00 8.54
N TYR A 121 12.06 -26.78 9.86
CA TYR A 121 12.43 -27.78 10.88
C TYR A 121 11.31 -28.81 11.11
#